data_AF-A0A8H6XZU3-F1
#
_entry.id   AF-A0A8H6XZU3-F1
#
_cell.length_a   1.000
_cell.length_b   1.000
_cell.length_c   1.000
_cell.angle_alpha   90.00
_cell.angle_beta   90.00
_cell.angle_gamma   90.00
#
_symmetry.space_group_name_H-M   'P 1'
#
loop_
_entity.id
_entity.type
_entity.pdbx_description
1 polymer ?
#
loop_
_entity_poly.entity_id
_entity_poly.type
_entity_poly.pdbx_seq_one_letter_code
_entity_poly.pdbx_strand_id
1 'polypeptide(L)'
;MISDEILRIGDGSLAKRLVVNPRTALLSNYEVLTLLRDLESDHLARTKTALRIKKEEEASGLNSTVPVGGGKDPTVVEVCENLRTVSFEAIQYLSADYQPTAAQTPEAITRLVKAIQPYGLTKAEKLQIVNLAPQHHIELYVIVEELEDRLAERMEEVISHVQKSLVLDPTLAPVSRQNTIPQNRAQNEEWEADEEYVEFDDHGEGAGVEGDLDMEDD
;
A
#
# COMPACT_ATOMS: atom_id res chain seq x y z
N MET A 1 10.04 16.09 30.73
CA MET A 1 9.07 17.15 30.44
C MET A 1 8.81 17.09 28.94
N ILE A 2 7.75 16.40 28.52
CA ILE A 2 7.35 16.34 27.11
C ILE A 2 6.15 17.26 27.01
N SER A 3 6.29 18.32 26.21
CA SER A 3 5.29 19.34 25.99
C SER A 3 4.14 18.75 25.17
N ASP A 4 2.94 18.68 25.75
CA ASP A 4 1.68 18.37 25.05
C ASP A 4 1.38 19.56 24.11
N GLU A 5 1.65 19.41 22.81
CA GLU A 5 1.22 20.37 21.79
C GLU A 5 -0.27 20.12 21.47
N ILE A 6 -1.11 21.08 21.89
CA ILE A 6 -2.57 21.02 21.78
C ILE A 6 -2.97 21.39 20.35
N LEU A 7 -3.26 20.39 19.53
CA LEU A 7 -3.90 20.59 18.21
C LEU A 7 -5.39 20.92 18.42
N ARG A 8 -5.79 22.16 18.16
CA ARG A 8 -7.17 22.62 18.22
C ARG A 8 -7.96 22.10 17.01
N ILE A 9 -8.87 21.16 17.22
CA ILE A 9 -9.94 20.86 16.26
C ILE A 9 -11.24 21.45 16.83
N GLY A 10 -11.96 22.18 15.98
CA GLY A 10 -13.17 22.92 16.32
C GLY A 10 -14.26 22.05 16.94
N ASP A 11 -15.01 22.70 17.82
CA ASP A 11 -16.21 22.27 18.55
C ASP A 11 -16.01 21.43 19.83
N GLY A 12 -15.82 22.16 20.95
CA GLY A 12 -16.63 21.97 22.17
C GLY A 12 -16.43 20.74 23.07
N SER A 13 -15.72 19.70 22.68
CA SER A 13 -15.46 18.53 23.55
C SER A 13 -14.00 18.11 23.51
N LEU A 14 -13.29 18.35 24.63
CA LEU A 14 -11.92 17.91 24.85
C LEU A 14 -11.86 16.40 25.10
N ALA A 15 -12.11 15.60 24.06
CA ALA A 15 -11.78 14.17 24.09
C ALA A 15 -10.25 14.04 24.03
N LYS A 16 -9.58 14.10 25.19
CA LYS A 16 -8.13 13.86 25.29
C LYS A 16 -7.87 12.41 24.88
N ARG A 17 -7.39 12.17 23.65
CA ARG A 17 -6.86 10.86 23.25
C ARG A 17 -5.59 10.61 24.06
N LEU A 18 -5.66 9.67 24.99
CA LEU A 18 -4.52 9.27 25.80
C LEU A 18 -3.81 8.08 25.14
N VAL A 19 -2.51 8.18 25.00
CA VAL A 19 -1.66 7.05 24.58
C VAL A 19 -1.60 6.06 25.73
N VAL A 20 -2.26 4.90 25.58
CA VAL A 20 -2.26 3.84 26.60
C VAL A 20 -0.92 3.13 26.65
N ASN A 21 -0.39 2.77 25.48
CA ASN A 21 0.93 2.18 25.34
C ASN A 21 1.60 2.72 24.06
N PRO A 22 2.70 3.48 24.17
CA PRO A 22 3.39 4.04 23.01
C PRO A 22 4.12 2.98 22.16
N ARG A 23 4.40 1.79 22.72
CA ARG A 23 5.15 0.71 22.05
C ARG A 23 4.47 -0.64 22.28
N THR A 24 3.25 -0.77 21.77
CA THR A 24 2.47 -2.01 21.90
C THR A 24 3.09 -3.17 21.13
N ALA A 25 3.63 -2.90 19.95
CA ALA A 25 4.20 -3.92 19.08
C ALA A 25 5.38 -3.35 18.28
N LEU A 26 6.22 -4.26 17.80
CA LEU A 26 7.23 -3.99 16.78
C LEU A 26 6.82 -4.79 15.55
N LEU A 27 6.81 -4.14 14.40
CA LEU A 27 6.50 -4.74 13.12
C LEU A 27 7.75 -4.69 12.23
N SER A 28 8.00 -5.78 11.53
CA SER A 28 9.01 -5.84 10.47
C SER A 28 8.55 -5.06 9.25
N ASN A 29 9.52 -4.65 8.43
CA ASN A 29 9.27 -3.98 7.15
C ASN A 29 8.34 -4.82 6.27
N TYR A 30 8.52 -6.14 6.28
CA TYR A 30 7.65 -7.08 5.58
C TYR A 30 6.20 -7.02 6.07
N GLU A 31 5.97 -7.12 7.39
CA GLU A 31 4.60 -7.05 7.95
C GLU A 31 3.91 -5.72 7.65
N VAL A 32 4.65 -4.61 7.76
CA VAL A 32 4.13 -3.28 7.39
C VAL A 32 3.75 -3.24 5.91
N LEU A 33 4.60 -3.74 5.02
CA LEU A 33 4.32 -3.78 3.58
C LEU A 33 3.08 -4.64 3.28
N THR A 34 2.96 -5.82 3.88
CA THR A 34 1.78 -6.69 3.72
C THR A 34 0.51 -5.97 4.16
N LEU A 35 0.52 -5.37 5.35
CA LEU A 35 -0.64 -4.64 5.88
C LEU A 35 -1.04 -3.47 4.98
N LEU A 36 -0.08 -2.70 4.47
CA LEU A 36 -0.37 -1.58 3.58
C LEU A 36 -0.96 -2.04 2.24
N ARG A 37 -0.47 -3.14 1.67
CA ARG A 37 -1.02 -3.73 0.44
C ARG A 37 -2.43 -4.28 0.66
N ASP A 38 -2.69 -4.91 1.80
CA ASP A 38 -4.02 -5.39 2.16
C ASP A 38 -5.01 -4.22 2.29
N LEU A 39 -4.59 -3.12 2.92
CA LEU A 39 -5.40 -1.89 3.02
C LEU A 39 -5.71 -1.27 1.66
N GLU A 40 -4.74 -1.21 0.74
CA GLU A 40 -4.96 -0.72 -0.62
C GLU A 40 -5.89 -1.63 -1.43
N SER A 41 -5.70 -2.96 -1.32
CA SER A 41 -6.55 -3.95 -1.97
C SER A 41 -8.01 -3.84 -1.50
N ASP A 42 -8.22 -3.75 -0.19
CA ASP A 42 -9.54 -3.56 0.42
C ASP A 42 -10.18 -2.26 -0.06
N HIS A 43 -9.41 -1.18 -0.13
CA HIS A 43 -9.91 0.11 -0.62
C HIS A 43 -10.31 0.03 -2.09
N LEU A 44 -9.50 -0.59 -2.94
CA LEU A 44 -9.78 -0.76 -4.36
C LEU A 44 -11.03 -1.61 -4.58
N ALA A 45 -11.19 -2.70 -3.80
CA ALA A 45 -12.36 -3.58 -3.85
C ALA A 45 -13.64 -2.84 -3.44
N ARG A 46 -13.60 -2.03 -2.38
CA ARG A 46 -14.73 -1.20 -1.95
C ARG A 46 -15.08 -0.16 -3.00
N THR A 47 -14.09 0.55 -3.54
CA THR A 47 -14.29 1.58 -4.57
C THR A 47 -14.91 0.99 -5.83
N LYS A 48 -14.40 -0.15 -6.31
CA LYS A 48 -14.95 -0.85 -7.49
C LYS A 48 -16.39 -1.31 -7.26
N THR A 49 -16.71 -1.75 -6.05
CA THR A 49 -18.06 -2.19 -5.69
C THR A 49 -19.03 -1.01 -5.66
N ALA A 50 -18.63 0.11 -5.07
CA ALA A 50 -19.42 1.34 -5.04
C ALA A 50 -19.70 1.89 -6.45
N LEU A 51 -18.69 1.90 -7.33
CA LEU A 51 -18.87 2.30 -8.74
C LEU A 51 -19.82 1.37 -9.50
N ARG A 52 -19.78 0.05 -9.24
CA ARG A 52 -20.72 -0.89 -9.84
C ARG A 52 -22.16 -0.60 -9.40
N ILE A 53 -22.38 -0.40 -8.10
CA ILE A 53 -23.71 -0.10 -7.55
C ILE A 53 -24.24 1.21 -8.14
N LYS A 54 -23.42 2.27 -8.16
CA LYS A 54 -23.80 3.56 -8.74
C LYS A 54 -24.19 3.42 -10.22
N LYS A 55 -23.43 2.66 -11.00
CA LYS A 55 -23.75 2.39 -12.41
C LYS A 55 -25.06 1.61 -12.58
N GLU A 56 -25.34 0.64 -11.72
CA GLU A 56 -26.59 -0.14 -11.72
C GLU A 56 -27.81 0.71 -11.29
N GLU A 57 -27.65 1.60 -10.32
CA GLU A 57 -28.68 2.55 -9.87
C GLU A 57 -29.01 3.58 -10.96
N GLU A 58 -27.98 4.14 -11.61
CA GLU A 58 -28.13 5.04 -12.76
C GLU A 58 -28.85 4.36 -13.92
N ALA A 59 -28.51 3.10 -14.23
CA ALA A 59 -29.16 2.32 -15.28
C ALA A 59 -30.62 1.94 -14.94
N SER A 60 -30.97 1.88 -13.66
CA SER A 60 -32.32 1.53 -13.19
C SER A 60 -33.27 2.74 -13.11
N GLY A 61 -32.79 3.96 -13.41
CA GLY A 61 -33.60 5.19 -13.41
C GLY A 61 -34.11 5.62 -12.04
N LEU A 62 -33.61 5.01 -10.96
CA LEU A 62 -33.97 5.34 -9.57
C LEU A 62 -33.00 6.40 -9.03
N ASN A 63 -33.24 7.67 -9.34
CA ASN A 63 -32.47 8.77 -8.75
C ASN A 63 -32.91 8.98 -7.27
N SER A 64 -32.41 8.17 -6.35
CA SER A 64 -32.48 8.49 -4.91
C SER A 64 -31.36 9.44 -4.52
N THR A 65 -31.44 10.69 -4.96
CA THR A 65 -30.56 11.78 -4.51
C THR A 65 -31.09 12.52 -3.28
N VAL A 66 -31.79 11.83 -2.36
CA VAL A 66 -32.20 12.44 -1.09
C VAL A 66 -31.45 11.79 0.07
N PRO A 67 -30.38 12.43 0.59
CA PRO A 67 -29.87 12.09 1.91
C PRO A 67 -30.89 12.61 2.94
N VAL A 68 -31.86 11.77 3.30
CA VAL A 68 -32.70 12.02 4.47
C VAL A 68 -31.82 11.83 5.71
N GLY A 69 -31.27 12.93 6.21
CA GLY A 69 -30.65 13.03 7.52
C GLY A 69 -29.16 12.72 7.57
N GLY A 70 -28.31 13.65 7.11
CA GLY A 70 -26.91 13.81 7.56
C GLY A 70 -25.94 12.62 7.43
N GLY A 71 -26.39 11.50 6.87
CA GLY A 71 -25.59 10.29 6.66
C GLY A 71 -24.75 10.43 5.41
N LYS A 72 -23.45 10.13 5.53
CA LYS A 72 -22.54 10.00 4.38
C LYS A 72 -23.11 8.98 3.41
N ASP A 73 -23.12 9.32 2.13
CA ASP A 73 -23.52 8.43 1.04
C ASP A 73 -22.72 7.12 1.13
N PRO A 74 -23.38 5.93 1.20
CA PRO A 74 -22.70 4.64 1.32
C PRO A 74 -21.83 4.30 0.09
N THR A 75 -21.99 5.01 -1.02
CA THR A 75 -21.18 4.86 -2.24
C THR A 75 -19.88 5.69 -2.22
N VAL A 76 -19.75 6.64 -1.29
CA VAL A 76 -18.53 7.47 -1.19
C VAL A 76 -17.50 6.76 -0.30
N VAL A 77 -16.58 6.03 -0.93
CA VAL A 77 -15.40 5.47 -0.28
C VAL A 77 -14.36 6.58 -0.11
N GLU A 78 -14.48 7.37 0.96
CA GLU A 78 -13.57 8.47 1.24
C GLU A 78 -12.37 7.97 2.06
N VAL A 79 -11.21 7.85 1.42
CA VAL A 79 -9.93 7.70 2.14
C VAL A 79 -9.32 9.07 2.33
N CYS A 80 -8.88 9.35 3.55
CA CYS A 80 -8.14 10.56 3.87
C CYS A 80 -6.92 10.68 2.95
N GLU A 81 -6.80 11.81 2.25
CA GLU A 81 -5.70 12.08 1.30
C GLU A 81 -4.32 11.84 1.94
N ASN A 82 -4.12 12.34 3.16
CA ASN A 82 -2.87 12.15 3.90
C ASN A 82 -2.53 10.66 4.13
N LEU A 83 -3.53 9.83 4.41
CA LEU A 83 -3.34 8.38 4.55
C LEU A 83 -2.92 7.79 3.22
N ARG A 84 -3.59 8.15 2.12
CA ARG A 84 -3.26 7.66 0.78
C ARG A 84 -1.80 7.98 0.41
N THR A 85 -1.36 9.22 0.62
CA THR A 85 0.02 9.63 0.32
C THR A 85 1.03 8.82 1.12
N VAL A 86 0.84 8.72 2.45
CA VAL A 86 1.77 7.97 3.32
C VAL A 86 1.80 6.49 2.96
N SER A 87 0.65 5.87 2.68
CA SER A 87 0.59 4.47 2.26
C SER A 87 1.32 4.24 0.94
N PHE A 88 1.10 5.10 -0.05
CA PHE A 88 1.74 4.98 -1.36
C PHE A 88 3.26 5.13 -1.27
N GLU A 89 3.76 6.16 -0.57
CA GLU A 89 5.18 6.39 -0.38
C GLU A 89 5.84 5.26 0.42
N ALA A 90 5.18 4.76 1.48
CA ALA A 90 5.68 3.65 2.28
C ALA A 90 5.73 2.35 1.47
N ILE A 91 4.70 2.05 0.67
CA ILE A 91 4.70 0.87 -0.22
C ILE A 91 5.81 1.01 -1.26
N GLN A 92 5.99 2.20 -1.86
CA GLN A 92 7.04 2.45 -2.84
C GLN A 92 8.42 2.22 -2.22
N TYR A 93 8.69 2.79 -1.05
CA TYR A 93 9.96 2.62 -0.34
C TYR A 93 10.20 1.15 0.02
N LEU A 94 9.22 0.51 0.67
CA LEU A 94 9.33 -0.87 1.15
C LEU A 94 9.32 -1.92 0.02
N SER A 95 8.89 -1.57 -1.19
CA SER A 95 8.92 -2.45 -2.36
C SER A 95 10.10 -2.19 -3.28
N ALA A 96 10.96 -1.21 -2.97
CA ALA A 96 12.08 -0.86 -3.84
C ALA A 96 13.10 -2.00 -3.95
N ASP A 97 13.75 -2.14 -5.11
CA ASP A 97 14.64 -3.27 -5.42
C ASP A 97 15.86 -3.39 -4.49
N TYR A 98 16.26 -2.29 -3.86
CA TYR A 98 17.37 -2.27 -2.89
C TYR A 98 16.94 -2.71 -1.48
N GLN A 99 15.64 -2.92 -1.23
CA GLN A 99 15.14 -3.43 0.04
C GLN A 99 15.11 -4.96 0.05
N PRO A 100 15.50 -5.61 1.16
CA PRO A 100 15.41 -7.07 1.29
C PRO A 100 13.99 -7.62 1.27
N THR A 101 13.00 -6.79 1.62
CA THR A 101 11.57 -7.14 1.70
C THR A 101 11.02 -7.79 0.44
N ALA A 102 11.52 -7.43 -0.75
CA ALA A 102 11.09 -8.01 -2.01
C ALA A 102 11.43 -9.52 -2.13
N ALA A 103 12.52 -9.96 -1.49
CA ALA A 103 12.97 -11.35 -1.50
C ALA A 103 12.45 -12.17 -0.29
N GLN A 104 11.72 -11.54 0.63
CA GLN A 104 11.28 -12.17 1.87
C GLN A 104 9.92 -12.85 1.75
N THR A 105 9.74 -13.93 2.52
CA THR A 105 8.44 -14.59 2.73
C THR A 105 8.19 -14.78 4.23
N PRO A 106 6.93 -14.94 4.68
CA PRO A 106 6.62 -15.13 6.10
C PRO A 106 7.30 -16.36 6.68
N GLU A 107 7.40 -17.43 5.89
CA GLU A 107 8.05 -18.68 6.30
C GLU A 107 9.55 -18.49 6.41
N ALA A 108 10.17 -17.77 5.45
CA ALA A 108 11.60 -17.48 5.47
C ALA A 108 11.98 -16.61 6.68
N ILE A 109 11.21 -15.56 6.98
CA ILE A 109 11.41 -14.72 8.16
C ILE A 109 11.26 -15.55 9.44
N THR A 110 10.21 -16.38 9.53
CA THR A 110 9.99 -17.24 10.70
C THR A 110 11.15 -18.22 10.90
N ARG A 111 11.67 -18.82 9.82
CA ARG A 111 12.85 -19.69 9.87
C ARG A 111 14.09 -18.93 10.31
N LEU A 112 14.33 -17.73 9.76
CA LEU A 112 15.46 -16.89 10.13
C LEU A 112 15.43 -16.53 11.62
N VAL A 113 14.31 -16.02 12.12
CA VAL A 113 14.17 -15.61 13.52
C VAL A 113 14.41 -16.77 14.49
N LYS A 114 13.96 -17.98 14.13
CA LYS A 114 14.24 -19.21 14.89
C LYS A 114 15.71 -19.61 14.81
N ALA A 115 16.30 -19.56 13.62
CA ALA A 115 17.70 -19.91 13.39
C ALA A 115 18.64 -19.00 14.17
N ILE A 116 18.35 -17.69 14.23
CA ILE A 116 19.19 -16.73 14.95
C ILE A 116 18.89 -16.63 16.46
N GLN A 117 17.94 -17.42 16.97
CA GLN A 117 17.59 -17.43 18.40
C GLN A 117 18.76 -17.79 19.34
N PRO A 118 19.63 -18.77 19.03
CA PRO A 118 20.70 -19.21 19.93
C PRO A 118 21.83 -18.19 20.13
N TYR A 119 21.93 -17.15 19.29
CA TYR A 119 23.05 -16.20 19.30
C TYR A 119 22.91 -15.07 20.34
N GLY A 120 21.92 -15.12 21.23
CA GLY A 120 21.77 -14.12 22.28
C GLY A 120 21.43 -12.71 21.77
N LEU A 121 20.80 -12.61 20.60
CA LEU A 121 20.37 -11.35 20.00
C LEU A 121 19.09 -10.83 20.69
N THR A 122 19.03 -9.53 20.93
CA THR A 122 17.84 -8.87 21.46
C THR A 122 16.70 -8.86 20.43
N LYS A 123 15.48 -8.56 20.87
CA LYS A 123 14.33 -8.48 19.96
C LYS A 123 14.51 -7.39 18.89
N ALA A 124 15.15 -6.27 19.26
CA ALA A 124 15.44 -5.18 18.34
C ALA A 124 16.49 -5.57 17.29
N GLU A 125 17.57 -6.24 17.71
CA GLU A 125 18.62 -6.71 16.80
C GLU A 125 18.08 -7.74 15.81
N LYS A 126 17.27 -8.70 16.29
CA LYS A 126 16.59 -9.67 15.40
C LYS A 126 15.71 -8.97 14.37
N LEU A 127 14.97 -7.95 14.80
CA LEU A 127 14.13 -7.15 13.91
C LEU A 127 14.96 -6.39 12.88
N GLN A 128 16.09 -5.80 13.28
CA GLN A 128 17.01 -5.11 12.37
C GLN A 128 17.66 -6.08 11.38
N ILE A 129 18.06 -7.28 11.81
CA ILE A 129 18.56 -8.34 10.92
C ILE A 129 17.50 -8.73 9.89
N VAL A 130 16.24 -8.87 10.30
CA VAL A 130 15.14 -9.15 9.36
C VAL A 130 14.95 -7.97 8.40
N ASN A 131 14.96 -6.73 8.87
CA ASN A 131 14.68 -5.57 8.02
C ASN A 131 15.81 -5.22 7.05
N LEU A 132 17.07 -5.39 7.47
CA LEU A 132 18.25 -5.00 6.69
C LEU A 132 18.88 -6.19 5.94
N ALA A 133 18.64 -7.42 6.40
CA ALA A 133 19.18 -8.66 5.85
C ALA A 133 20.70 -8.59 5.56
N PRO A 134 21.53 -8.39 6.60
CA PRO A 134 22.97 -8.18 6.44
C PRO A 134 23.65 -9.36 5.74
N GLN A 135 24.41 -9.07 4.68
CA GLN A 135 25.10 -10.11 3.89
C GLN A 135 26.60 -10.19 4.17
N HIS A 136 27.17 -9.17 4.83
CA HIS A 136 28.59 -9.06 5.14
C HIS A 136 28.79 -8.75 6.63
N HIS A 137 29.94 -9.13 7.20
CA HIS A 137 30.25 -8.91 8.63
C HIS A 137 30.15 -7.43 9.02
N ILE A 138 30.59 -6.52 8.15
CA ILE A 138 30.56 -5.07 8.40
C ILE A 138 29.14 -4.55 8.66
N GLU A 139 28.13 -5.15 8.05
CA GLU A 139 26.73 -4.76 8.24
C GLU A 139 26.21 -5.18 9.63
N LEU A 140 26.72 -6.29 10.19
CA LEU A 140 26.35 -6.71 11.54
C LEU A 140 26.87 -5.75 12.62
N TYR A 141 28.01 -5.07 12.40
CA TYR A 141 28.53 -4.06 13.33
C TYR A 141 27.61 -2.85 13.48
N VAL A 142 26.76 -2.57 12.49
CA VAL A 142 25.77 -1.48 12.55
C VAL A 142 24.54 -1.89 13.37
N ILE A 143 24.33 -3.20 13.57
CA ILE A 143 23.14 -3.75 14.21
C ILE A 143 23.41 -4.16 15.66
N VAL A 144 24.57 -4.78 15.92
CA VAL A 144 24.89 -5.45 17.18
C VAL A 144 26.05 -4.73 17.86
N GLU A 145 25.80 -4.23 19.07
CA GLU A 145 26.85 -3.66 19.92
C GLU A 145 27.76 -4.77 20.48
N GLU A 146 29.04 -4.44 20.67
CA GLU A 146 30.07 -5.36 21.20
C GLU A 146 30.09 -6.70 20.44
N LEU A 147 29.96 -6.62 19.11
CA LEU A 147 29.76 -7.78 18.23
C LEU A 147 30.86 -8.85 18.38
N GLU A 148 32.12 -8.42 18.50
CA GLU A 148 33.27 -9.34 18.65
C GLU A 148 33.15 -10.18 19.92
N ASP A 149 32.79 -9.57 21.05
CA ASP A 149 32.68 -10.26 22.34
C ASP A 149 31.48 -11.22 22.38
N ARG A 150 30.38 -10.88 21.69
CA ARG A 150 29.12 -11.65 21.74
C ARG A 150 29.04 -12.79 20.73
N LEU A 151 29.53 -12.55 19.52
CA LEU A 151 29.40 -13.47 18.39
C LEU A 151 30.74 -14.09 18.00
N ALA A 152 31.85 -13.34 18.07
CA ALA A 152 33.19 -13.81 17.72
C ALA A 152 33.18 -14.69 16.43
N GLU A 153 33.49 -15.98 16.56
CA GLU A 153 33.58 -16.95 15.47
C GLU A 153 32.22 -17.30 14.82
N ARG A 154 31.10 -16.94 15.46
CA ARG A 154 29.73 -17.27 15.01
C ARG A 154 29.10 -16.25 14.07
N MET A 155 29.80 -15.16 13.75
CA MET A 155 29.31 -14.13 12.82
C MET A 155 28.97 -14.72 11.45
N GLU A 156 29.82 -15.64 10.96
CA GLU A 156 29.63 -16.32 9.68
C GLU A 156 28.36 -17.18 9.67
N GLU A 157 28.02 -17.81 10.79
CA GLU A 157 26.81 -18.61 10.89
C GLU A 157 25.55 -17.75 10.79
N VAL A 158 25.53 -16.59 11.47
CA VAL A 158 24.42 -15.64 11.40
C VAL A 158 24.22 -15.15 9.96
N ILE A 159 25.30 -14.78 9.27
CA ILE A 159 25.23 -14.38 7.85
C ILE A 159 24.72 -15.52 6.99
N SER A 160 25.22 -16.74 7.20
CA SER A 160 24.75 -17.92 6.48
C SER A 160 23.24 -18.13 6.65
N HIS A 161 22.71 -17.93 7.85
CA HIS A 161 21.27 -17.98 8.10
C HIS A 161 20.49 -16.89 7.36
N VAL A 162 21.01 -15.66 7.33
CA VAL A 162 20.40 -14.55 6.59
C VAL A 162 20.38 -14.85 5.09
N GLN A 163 21.51 -15.23 4.51
CA GLN A 163 21.60 -15.56 3.07
C GLN A 163 20.65 -16.70 2.69
N LYS A 164 20.58 -17.76 3.50
CA LYS A 164 19.63 -18.88 3.30
C LYS A 164 18.17 -18.46 3.37
N SER A 165 17.86 -17.37 4.09
CA SER A 165 16.49 -16.85 4.16
C SER A 165 16.07 -16.05 2.93
N LEU A 166 17.03 -15.50 2.17
CA LEU A 166 16.79 -14.72 0.96
C LEU A 166 16.73 -15.59 -0.30
N VAL A 167 17.36 -16.78 -0.28
CA VAL A 167 17.27 -17.72 -1.39
C VAL A 167 15.90 -18.39 -1.35
N LEU A 168 15.10 -18.16 -2.39
CA LEU A 168 13.89 -18.93 -2.65
C LEU A 168 14.32 -20.38 -2.91
N ASP A 169 13.85 -21.30 -2.07
CA ASP A 169 14.09 -22.73 -2.27
C ASP A 169 13.49 -23.14 -3.63
N PRO A 170 14.29 -23.61 -4.60
CA PRO A 170 13.80 -23.98 -5.93
C PRO A 170 12.82 -25.16 -5.90
N THR A 171 12.71 -25.88 -4.80
CA THR A 171 11.69 -26.93 -4.63
C THR A 171 10.27 -26.39 -4.38
N LEU A 172 10.13 -25.09 -4.10
CA LEU A 172 8.85 -24.37 -4.02
C LEU A 172 8.57 -23.54 -5.27
N ALA A 173 9.07 -23.97 -6.43
CA ALA A 173 8.56 -23.45 -7.70
C ALA A 173 7.03 -23.65 -7.73
N PRO A 174 6.23 -22.61 -8.01
CA PRO A 174 4.81 -22.78 -8.17
C PRO A 174 4.59 -23.85 -9.25
N VAL A 175 3.74 -24.82 -8.95
CA VAL A 175 3.24 -25.77 -9.94
C VAL A 175 2.68 -24.93 -11.10
N SER A 176 3.43 -24.86 -12.20
CA SER A 176 2.93 -24.32 -13.46
C SER A 176 1.64 -25.07 -13.74
N ARG A 177 0.51 -24.36 -13.60
CA ARG A 177 -0.75 -24.80 -14.20
C ARG A 177 -0.43 -24.94 -15.68
N GLN A 178 -0.34 -26.19 -16.14
CA GLN A 178 -0.25 -26.50 -17.56
C GLN A 178 -1.48 -25.92 -18.22
N ASN A 179 -1.36 -24.73 -18.80
CA ASN A 179 -2.27 -24.29 -19.84
C ASN A 179 -1.99 -25.19 -21.04
N THR A 180 -2.79 -26.23 -21.16
CA THR A 180 -2.97 -26.97 -22.41
C THR A 180 -3.40 -25.97 -23.47
N ILE A 181 -2.51 -25.73 -24.43
CA ILE A 181 -2.82 -25.01 -25.67
C ILE A 181 -3.66 -25.95 -26.54
N PRO A 182 -4.89 -25.58 -26.95
CA PRO A 182 -5.45 -26.11 -28.19
C PRO A 182 -5.04 -25.17 -29.33
N GLN A 183 -4.15 -25.66 -30.18
CA GLN A 183 -3.98 -25.13 -31.53
C GLN A 183 -5.29 -25.38 -32.31
N ASN A 184 -6.07 -24.34 -32.60
CA ASN A 184 -6.47 -24.08 -33.98
C ASN A 184 -7.17 -22.73 -34.19
N ARG A 185 -6.81 -22.16 -35.36
CA ARG A 185 -7.59 -21.25 -36.21
C ARG A 185 -7.57 -19.77 -35.86
N ALA A 186 -6.71 -19.07 -36.62
CA ALA A 186 -6.84 -17.66 -36.93
C ALA A 186 -8.27 -17.33 -37.37
N GLN A 187 -8.99 -16.60 -36.52
CA GLN A 187 -10.04 -15.69 -36.91
C GLN A 187 -9.68 -14.34 -36.29
N ASN A 188 -9.63 -13.32 -37.13
CA ASN A 188 -9.55 -11.92 -36.76
C ASN A 188 -10.65 -11.65 -35.72
N GLU A 189 -10.28 -11.46 -34.47
CA GLU A 189 -11.15 -10.79 -33.50
C GLU A 189 -10.71 -9.32 -33.48
N GLU A 190 -11.36 -8.62 -34.39
CA GLU A 190 -11.60 -7.20 -34.46
C GLU A 190 -11.85 -6.65 -33.06
N TRP A 191 -11.01 -5.69 -32.66
CA TRP A 191 -11.28 -4.89 -31.48
C TRP A 191 -12.53 -4.07 -31.81
N GLU A 192 -13.72 -4.48 -31.35
CA GLU A 192 -14.88 -3.59 -31.26
C GLU A 192 -14.53 -2.52 -30.21
N ALA A 193 -13.78 -1.51 -30.66
CA ALA A 193 -13.86 -0.20 -30.06
C ALA A 193 -15.29 0.27 -30.33
N ASP A 194 -16.08 0.45 -29.27
CA ASP A 194 -17.29 1.24 -29.34
C ASP A 194 -16.88 2.67 -29.72
N GLU A 195 -16.71 2.90 -31.03
CA GLU A 195 -16.60 4.20 -31.66
C GLU A 195 -18.01 4.81 -31.72
N GLU A 196 -18.53 5.23 -30.58
CA GLU A 196 -19.38 6.43 -30.62
C GLU A 196 -18.44 7.64 -30.57
N TYR A 197 -17.77 7.87 -31.70
CA TYR A 197 -17.18 9.16 -32.01
C TYR A 197 -18.31 10.17 -32.03
N VAL A 198 -18.53 10.86 -30.91
CA VAL A 198 -19.31 12.09 -30.92
C VAL A 198 -18.44 13.11 -31.65
N GLU A 199 -18.66 13.24 -32.96
CA GLU A 199 -18.11 14.30 -33.77
C GLU A 199 -18.59 15.63 -33.17
N PHE A 200 -17.70 16.32 -32.48
CA PHE A 200 -17.93 17.71 -32.08
C PHE A 200 -17.94 18.55 -33.36
N ASP A 201 -19.13 18.76 -33.92
CA ASP A 201 -19.37 19.77 -34.95
C ASP A 201 -19.20 21.15 -34.31
N ASP A 202 -17.94 21.61 -34.27
CA ASP A 202 -17.58 23.00 -33.98
C ASP A 202 -17.77 23.87 -35.24
N HIS A 203 -18.98 23.82 -35.80
CA HIS A 203 -19.52 24.96 -36.55
C HIS A 203 -20.17 25.91 -35.56
N GLY A 204 -19.30 26.67 -34.88
CA GLY A 204 -19.68 27.81 -34.06
C GLY A 204 -20.51 28.83 -34.84
N GLU A 205 -21.84 28.71 -34.78
CA GLU A 205 -22.71 29.87 -34.66
C GLU A 205 -22.85 30.16 -33.16
N GLY A 206 -21.86 30.87 -32.64
CA GLY A 206 -22.00 31.53 -31.35
C GLY A 206 -23.18 32.50 -31.42
N ALA A 207 -24.34 32.08 -30.93
CA ALA A 207 -25.40 33.00 -30.53
C ALA A 207 -24.87 33.78 -29.34
N GLY A 208 -24.15 34.88 -29.65
CA GLY A 208 -23.71 35.85 -28.69
C GLY A 208 -24.88 36.28 -27.84
N VAL A 209 -24.78 36.04 -26.54
CA VAL A 209 -25.52 36.79 -25.55
C VAL A 209 -25.00 38.22 -25.68
N GLU A 210 -25.71 39.05 -26.46
CA GLU A 210 -25.53 40.49 -26.45
C GLU A 210 -25.92 40.97 -25.05
N GLY A 211 -24.93 41.07 -24.18
CA GLY A 211 -25.05 41.81 -22.95
C GLY A 211 -25.14 43.28 -23.30
N ASP A 212 -26.31 43.87 -23.03
CA ASP A 212 -26.50 45.31 -22.94
C ASP A 212 -25.44 45.88 -22.00
N LEU A 213 -24.42 46.53 -22.57
CA LEU A 213 -23.53 47.41 -21.85
C LEU A 213 -23.89 48.84 -22.25
N ASP A 214 -24.78 49.42 -21.45
CA ASP A 214 -24.95 50.85 -21.31
C ASP A 214 -23.56 51.49 -21.14
N MET A 215 -23.09 52.22 -22.16
CA MET A 215 -22.08 53.26 -21.98
C MET A 215 -22.80 54.58 -21.78
N GLU A 216 -22.93 54.96 -20.51
CA GLU A 216 -23.03 56.36 -20.11
C GLU A 216 -21.74 57.13 -20.49
N ASP A 217 -21.95 58.42 -20.73
CA ASP A 217 -21.00 59.55 -20.70
C ASP A 217 -20.16 59.88 -21.96
N ASP A 218 -20.64 60.84 -22.78
CA ASP A 218 -20.37 62.30 -22.66
C ASP A 218 -20.97 63.10 -23.85
#